data_AF-N8ZUV0-F1
#
_entry.id   AF-N8ZUV0-F1
#
_cell.length_a   1.000
_cell.length_b   1.000
_cell.length_c   1.000
_cell.angle_alpha   90.00
_cell.angle_beta   90.00
_cell.angle_gamma   90.00
#
_symmetry.space_group_name_H-M   'P 1'
#
loop_
_entity.id
_entity.type
_entity.pdbx_description
1 polymer ?
#
loop_
_entity_poly.entity_id
_entity_poly.type
_entity_poly.pdbx_seq_one_letter_code
_entity_poly.pdbx_strand_id
1 'polypeptide(L)'
;MKKLWILCSMIPMMGYAATEQEIFQITASVSNNSIFKNNLDKCPADTSPKKPFVDKQNYTEALEICSEDAKGCYQRCTDNHAYACYFSAQIVQESKQYVAAEQLFQRACELGVPSACTNRAAGALNFLDKISLDQKQCITRTFEKSCAWDDPWGCTMYAKQIIEADQSERSYKKALEVLKKSCKNGLEDEACSYGMDLKQDILNIMGSK
;
A
#
# COMPACT_ATOMS: atom_id res chain seq x y z
N MET A 1 -50.48 35.72 -4.13
CA MET A 1 -49.18 36.22 -4.59
C MET A 1 -48.07 35.51 -3.82
N LYS A 2 -47.27 34.73 -4.57
CA LYS A 2 -45.96 34.10 -4.28
C LYS A 2 -45.70 33.53 -2.86
N LYS A 3 -45.94 32.21 -2.74
CA LYS A 3 -45.22 31.35 -1.77
C LYS A 3 -43.75 31.29 -2.20
N LEU A 4 -42.86 31.86 -1.40
CA LEU A 4 -41.41 31.80 -1.58
C LEU A 4 -40.95 30.41 -1.10
N TRP A 5 -40.68 29.50 -2.04
CA TRP A 5 -40.06 28.22 -1.73
C TRP A 5 -38.57 28.43 -1.57
N ILE A 6 -38.09 28.32 -0.32
CA ILE A 6 -36.68 28.17 0.01
C ILE A 6 -36.28 26.76 -0.46
N LEU A 7 -35.74 26.65 -1.67
CA LEU A 7 -34.98 25.49 -2.09
C LEU A 7 -33.57 25.64 -1.51
N CYS A 8 -33.41 25.22 -0.26
CA CYS A 8 -32.10 24.93 0.29
C CYS A 8 -31.61 23.66 -0.41
N SER A 9 -30.85 23.82 -1.50
CA SER A 9 -30.17 22.71 -2.14
C SER A 9 -29.10 22.21 -1.16
N MET A 10 -29.45 21.20 -0.37
CA MET A 10 -28.46 20.33 0.23
C MET A 10 -27.79 19.61 -0.92
N ILE A 11 -26.70 20.19 -1.44
CA ILE A 11 -25.76 19.49 -2.30
C ILE A 11 -24.99 18.59 -1.33
N PRO A 12 -25.23 17.27 -1.32
CA PRO A 12 -24.37 16.39 -0.56
C PRO A 12 -23.00 16.44 -1.25
N MET A 13 -21.94 16.79 -0.51
CA MET A 13 -20.57 16.51 -0.93
C MET A 13 -20.42 14.99 -0.92
N MET A 14 -20.93 14.32 -1.95
CA MET A 14 -20.66 12.92 -2.21
C MET A 14 -19.28 12.88 -2.84
N GLY A 15 -18.28 12.40 -2.09
CA GLY A 15 -17.05 11.92 -2.71
C GLY A 15 -17.43 10.92 -3.78
N TYR A 16 -16.85 11.07 -4.97
CA TYR A 16 -17.12 10.17 -6.09
C TYR A 16 -16.58 8.78 -5.73
N ALA A 17 -17.46 7.79 -5.76
CA ALA A 17 -17.09 6.39 -5.70
C ALA A 17 -17.21 5.81 -7.11
N ALA A 18 -16.17 5.11 -7.56
CA ALA A 18 -16.19 4.44 -8.85
C ALA A 18 -17.36 3.45 -8.94
N THR A 19 -18.06 3.46 -10.06
CA THR A 19 -19.18 2.54 -10.32
C THR A 19 -18.67 1.12 -10.55
N GLU A 20 -19.51 0.12 -10.29
CA GLU A 20 -19.18 -1.29 -10.58
C GLU A 20 -18.77 -1.51 -12.05
N GLN A 21 -19.39 -0.76 -12.97
CA GLN A 21 -19.07 -0.81 -14.39
C GLN A 21 -17.66 -0.27 -14.68
N GLU A 22 -17.26 0.85 -14.06
CA GLU A 22 -15.91 1.40 -14.20
C GLU A 22 -14.87 0.45 -13.60
N ILE A 23 -15.13 -0.11 -12.43
CA ILE A 23 -14.27 -1.11 -11.81
C ILE A 23 -14.09 -2.32 -12.74
N PHE A 24 -15.18 -2.86 -13.29
CA PHE A 24 -15.11 -3.97 -14.24
C PHE A 24 -14.27 -3.63 -15.48
N GLN A 25 -14.41 -2.42 -16.02
CA GLN A 25 -13.61 -1.97 -17.16
C GLN A 25 -12.13 -1.84 -16.81
N ILE A 26 -11.80 -1.31 -15.63
CA ILE A 26 -10.42 -1.16 -15.16
C ILE A 26 -9.79 -2.55 -14.96
N THR A 27 -10.46 -3.48 -14.28
CA THR A 27 -9.90 -4.82 -14.03
C THR A 27 -9.73 -5.63 -15.31
N ALA A 28 -10.67 -5.54 -16.25
CA ALA A 28 -10.53 -6.11 -17.58
C ALA A 28 -9.34 -5.49 -18.33
N SER A 29 -9.13 -4.18 -18.19
CA SER A 29 -8.01 -3.48 -18.81
C SER A 29 -6.66 -3.88 -18.19
N VAL A 30 -6.59 -4.04 -16.86
CA VAL A 30 -5.38 -4.53 -16.16
C VAL A 30 -5.02 -5.93 -16.65
N SER A 31 -6.01 -6.84 -16.73
CA SER A 31 -5.81 -8.22 -17.18
C SER A 31 -5.27 -8.32 -18.61
N ASN A 32 -5.67 -7.40 -19.49
CA ASN A 32 -5.32 -7.42 -20.91
C ASN A 32 -4.12 -6.54 -21.28
N ASN A 33 -3.63 -5.69 -20.35
CA ASN A 33 -2.52 -4.80 -20.62
C ASN A 33 -1.17 -5.49 -20.37
N SER A 34 -0.28 -5.42 -21.37
CA SER A 34 1.02 -6.09 -21.37
C SER A 34 1.96 -5.62 -20.26
N ILE A 35 1.79 -4.41 -19.72
CA ILE A 35 2.57 -3.88 -18.59
C ILE A 35 2.40 -4.75 -17.33
N PHE A 36 1.22 -5.34 -17.12
CA PHE A 36 0.92 -6.17 -15.95
C PHE A 36 1.12 -7.67 -16.19
N LYS A 37 1.52 -8.07 -17.39
CA LYS A 37 1.71 -9.48 -17.73
C LYS A 37 2.82 -10.08 -16.87
N ASN A 38 2.47 -11.13 -16.12
CA ASN A 38 3.37 -11.90 -15.23
C ASN A 38 4.13 -11.03 -14.21
N ASN A 39 3.64 -9.81 -13.90
CA ASN A 39 4.35 -8.92 -12.98
C ASN A 39 4.32 -9.44 -11.54
N LEU A 40 3.29 -10.22 -11.17
CA LEU A 40 3.15 -10.83 -9.84
C LEU A 40 4.19 -11.91 -9.54
N ASP A 41 4.82 -12.49 -10.57
CA ASP A 41 5.89 -13.49 -10.42
C ASP A 41 7.23 -12.85 -10.02
N LYS A 42 7.31 -11.52 -10.07
CA LYS A 42 8.52 -10.77 -9.76
C LYS A 42 8.52 -10.34 -8.30
N CYS A 43 9.69 -10.39 -7.67
CA CYS A 43 9.84 -9.86 -6.34
C CYS A 43 9.80 -8.32 -6.36
N PRO A 44 8.95 -7.64 -5.54
CA PRO A 44 8.94 -6.19 -5.47
C PRO A 44 10.29 -5.61 -5.03
N ALA A 45 11.00 -6.28 -4.12
CA ALA A 45 12.33 -5.85 -3.67
C ALA A 45 13.39 -5.81 -4.78
N ASP A 46 13.28 -6.71 -5.77
CA ASP A 46 14.23 -6.83 -6.88
C ASP A 46 13.91 -5.87 -8.04
N THR A 47 12.63 -5.52 -8.19
CA THR A 47 12.13 -4.73 -9.33
C THR A 47 11.94 -3.25 -9.02
N SER A 48 11.75 -2.88 -7.75
CA SER A 48 11.68 -1.48 -7.32
C SER A 48 13.04 -0.77 -7.45
N PRO A 49 13.05 0.57 -7.64
CA PRO A 49 14.28 1.34 -7.81
C PRO A 49 15.17 1.31 -6.55
N LYS A 50 16.35 1.94 -6.63
CA LYS A 50 17.27 2.07 -5.47
C LYS A 50 16.81 3.11 -4.45
N LYS A 51 16.08 4.13 -4.91
CA LYS A 51 15.57 5.25 -4.11
C LYS A 51 14.06 5.35 -4.32
N PRO A 52 13.30 5.83 -3.32
CA PRO A 52 11.87 6.02 -3.49
C PRO A 52 11.61 7.13 -4.50
N PHE A 53 10.49 7.03 -5.19
CA PHE A 53 9.95 8.15 -5.95
C PHE A 53 9.28 9.12 -4.96
N VAL A 54 9.71 10.38 -4.99
CA VAL A 54 9.22 11.44 -4.10
C VAL A 54 8.96 12.67 -4.94
N ASP A 55 7.69 12.88 -5.28
CA ASP A 55 7.23 14.06 -6.00
C ASP A 55 5.87 14.49 -5.44
N LYS A 56 5.87 15.62 -4.73
CA LYS A 56 4.67 16.15 -4.07
C LYS A 56 3.62 16.62 -5.08
N GLN A 57 4.04 17.19 -6.20
CA GLN A 57 3.12 17.64 -7.22
C GLN A 57 2.48 16.43 -7.91
N ASN A 58 3.29 15.43 -8.28
CA ASN A 58 2.78 14.18 -8.82
C ASN A 58 1.78 13.52 -7.86
N TYR A 59 2.07 13.51 -6.55
CA TYR A 59 1.13 13.00 -5.55
C TYR A 59 -0.19 13.77 -5.54
N THR A 60 -0.15 15.10 -5.47
CA THR A 60 -1.36 15.94 -5.45
C THR A 60 -2.18 15.81 -6.73
N GLU A 61 -1.54 15.79 -7.91
CA GLU A 61 -2.23 15.58 -9.19
C GLU A 61 -2.93 14.22 -9.25
N ALA A 62 -2.27 13.16 -8.77
CA ALA A 62 -2.89 11.84 -8.70
C ALA A 62 -4.05 11.81 -7.70
N LEU A 63 -3.91 12.46 -6.55
CA LEU A 63 -4.95 12.49 -5.53
C LEU A 63 -6.24 13.14 -6.07
N GLU A 64 -6.10 14.27 -6.75
CA GLU A 64 -7.24 14.99 -7.37
C GLU A 64 -7.94 14.12 -8.41
N ILE A 65 -7.23 13.69 -9.45
CA ILE A 65 -7.84 12.92 -10.54
C ILE A 65 -8.39 11.57 -10.07
N CYS A 66 -7.70 10.86 -9.17
CA CYS A 66 -8.14 9.53 -8.74
C CYS A 66 -9.33 9.58 -7.79
N SER A 67 -9.59 10.74 -7.17
CA SER A 67 -10.79 10.93 -6.34
C SER A 67 -12.06 11.22 -7.15
N GLU A 68 -11.93 11.56 -8.45
CA GLU A 68 -13.06 11.97 -9.30
C GLU A 68 -13.24 11.11 -10.56
N ASP A 69 -12.15 10.52 -11.07
CA ASP A 69 -12.13 9.74 -12.30
C ASP A 69 -11.21 8.51 -12.16
N ALA A 70 -11.82 7.39 -11.76
CA ALA A 70 -11.10 6.13 -11.58
C ALA A 70 -10.49 5.60 -12.89
N LYS A 71 -11.14 5.86 -14.03
CA LYS A 71 -10.65 5.41 -15.34
C LYS A 71 -9.47 6.27 -15.80
N GLY A 72 -9.57 7.59 -15.66
CA GLY A 72 -8.48 8.53 -15.90
C GLY A 72 -7.28 8.28 -14.99
N CYS A 73 -7.53 7.94 -13.73
CA CYS A 73 -6.49 7.48 -12.79
C CYS A 73 -5.74 6.24 -13.32
N TYR A 74 -6.47 5.22 -13.77
CA TYR A 74 -5.86 4.03 -14.36
C TYR A 74 -5.08 4.34 -15.65
N GLN A 75 -5.60 5.22 -16.51
CA GLN A 75 -4.89 5.65 -17.72
C GLN A 75 -3.55 6.31 -17.38
N ARG A 76 -3.52 7.22 -16.41
CA ARG A 76 -2.26 7.80 -15.91
C ARG A 76 -1.32 6.74 -15.36
N CYS A 77 -1.82 5.72 -14.67
CA CYS A 77 -0.98 4.60 -14.25
C CYS A 77 -0.28 3.94 -15.45
N THR A 78 -1.02 3.67 -16.53
CA THR A 78 -0.44 3.07 -17.75
C THR A 78 0.57 3.99 -18.45
N ASP A 79 0.50 5.30 -18.20
CA ASP A 79 1.48 6.30 -18.63
C ASP A 79 2.64 6.50 -17.63
N ASN A 80 2.89 5.53 -16.74
CA ASN A 80 3.96 5.51 -15.73
C ASN A 80 3.81 6.53 -14.59
N HIS A 81 2.59 7.01 -14.34
CA HIS A 81 2.34 7.89 -13.21
C HIS A 81 2.29 7.09 -11.89
N ALA A 82 3.36 7.16 -11.10
CA ALA A 82 3.60 6.30 -9.94
C ALA A 82 2.45 6.28 -8.91
N TYR A 83 2.01 7.46 -8.46
CA TYR A 83 0.91 7.56 -7.50
C TYR A 83 -0.47 7.22 -8.09
N ALA A 84 -0.67 7.38 -9.40
CA ALA A 84 -1.92 6.99 -10.04
C ALA A 84 -2.05 5.46 -10.09
N CYS A 85 -0.94 4.73 -10.27
CA CYS A 85 -0.93 3.28 -10.09
C CYS A 85 -1.28 2.88 -8.66
N TYR A 86 -0.75 3.59 -7.66
CA TYR A 86 -1.05 3.33 -6.26
C TYR A 86 -2.52 3.55 -5.94
N PHE A 87 -3.10 4.70 -6.31
CA PHE A 87 -4.52 4.97 -6.07
C PHE A 87 -5.44 4.06 -6.88
N SER A 88 -5.10 3.74 -8.13
CA SER A 88 -5.85 2.74 -8.92
C SER A 88 -5.90 1.39 -8.22
N ALA A 89 -4.80 0.98 -7.58
CA ALA A 89 -4.75 -0.26 -6.80
C ALA A 89 -5.70 -0.21 -5.60
N GLN A 90 -5.75 0.91 -4.87
CA GLN A 90 -6.66 1.10 -3.74
C GLN A 90 -8.12 1.06 -4.18
N ILE A 91 -8.49 1.79 -5.24
CA ILE A 91 -9.85 1.83 -5.79
C ILE A 91 -10.37 0.41 -6.10
N VAL A 92 -9.58 -0.39 -6.81
CA VAL A 92 -10.01 -1.75 -7.17
C VAL A 92 -9.91 -2.73 -5.99
N GLN A 93 -9.00 -2.51 -5.03
CA GLN A 93 -8.91 -3.28 -3.78
C GLN A 93 -10.14 -3.08 -2.89
N GLU A 94 -10.62 -1.84 -2.73
CA GLU A 94 -11.85 -1.51 -2.00
C GLU A 94 -13.08 -2.20 -2.62
N SER A 95 -13.05 -2.38 -3.93
CA SER A 95 -14.05 -3.15 -4.71
C SER A 95 -13.77 -4.66 -4.73
N LYS A 96 -12.87 -5.15 -3.88
CA LYS A 96 -12.50 -6.56 -3.69
C LYS A 96 -11.91 -7.24 -4.93
N GLN A 97 -11.35 -6.47 -5.85
CA GLN A 97 -10.69 -6.97 -7.06
C GLN A 97 -9.20 -7.20 -6.79
N TYR A 98 -8.90 -8.16 -5.91
CA TYR A 98 -7.57 -8.32 -5.32
C TYR A 98 -6.46 -8.62 -6.33
N VAL A 99 -6.71 -9.45 -7.35
CA VAL A 99 -5.68 -9.76 -8.36
C VAL A 99 -5.26 -8.51 -9.12
N ALA A 100 -6.22 -7.69 -9.56
CA ALA A 100 -5.93 -6.43 -10.23
C ALA A 100 -5.23 -5.43 -9.30
N ALA A 101 -5.65 -5.36 -8.03
CA ALA A 101 -4.99 -4.53 -7.02
C ALA A 101 -3.52 -4.92 -6.85
N GLU A 102 -3.22 -6.21 -6.71
CA GLU A 102 -1.85 -6.70 -6.58
C GLU A 102 -0.99 -6.37 -7.80
N GLN A 103 -1.56 -6.44 -9.01
CA GLN A 103 -0.84 -6.07 -10.24
C GLN A 103 -0.51 -4.58 -10.28
N LEU A 104 -1.45 -3.72 -9.84
CA LEU A 104 -1.26 -2.27 -9.78
C LEU A 104 -0.31 -1.87 -8.64
N PHE A 105 -0.39 -2.49 -7.46
CA PHE A 105 0.58 -2.28 -6.38
C PHE A 105 1.99 -2.70 -6.78
N GLN A 106 2.13 -3.85 -7.46
CA GLN A 106 3.40 -4.27 -8.04
C GLN A 106 3.96 -3.19 -8.97
N ARG A 107 3.11 -2.64 -9.86
CA ARG A 107 3.54 -1.59 -10.79
C ARG A 107 3.93 -0.29 -10.08
N ALA A 108 3.15 0.16 -9.10
CA ALA A 108 3.48 1.35 -8.32
C ALA A 108 4.78 1.16 -7.51
N CYS A 109 5.05 -0.05 -7.00
CA CYS A 109 6.31 -0.39 -6.34
C CYS A 109 7.50 -0.34 -7.32
N GLU A 110 7.35 -0.88 -8.54
CA GLU A 110 8.33 -0.75 -9.63
C GLU A 110 8.63 0.70 -9.98
N LEU A 111 7.64 1.59 -9.84
CA LEU A 111 7.78 3.04 -10.03
C LEU A 111 8.28 3.77 -8.76
N GLY A 112 8.53 3.05 -7.67
CA GLY A 112 9.19 3.58 -6.47
C GLY A 112 8.27 4.11 -5.39
N VAL A 113 6.97 3.81 -5.40
CA VAL A 113 6.04 4.19 -4.32
C VAL A 113 6.23 3.24 -3.12
N PRO A 114 6.73 3.71 -1.96
CA PRO A 114 7.03 2.83 -0.82
C PRO A 114 5.82 2.06 -0.30
N SER A 115 4.70 2.75 -0.11
CA SER A 115 3.47 2.14 0.43
C SER A 115 2.87 1.13 -0.54
N ALA A 116 3.11 1.24 -1.85
CA ALA A 116 2.71 0.21 -2.81
C ALA A 116 3.52 -1.08 -2.65
N CYS A 117 4.83 -0.98 -2.38
CA CYS A 117 5.66 -2.13 -2.07
C CYS A 117 5.16 -2.87 -0.82
N THR A 118 4.83 -2.11 0.23
CA THR A 118 4.27 -2.67 1.47
C THR A 118 2.93 -3.34 1.24
N ASN A 119 2.02 -2.71 0.50
CA ASN A 119 0.72 -3.30 0.16
C ASN A 119 0.88 -4.59 -0.65
N ARG A 120 1.76 -4.61 -1.65
CA ARG A 120 2.05 -5.81 -2.46
C ARG A 120 2.64 -6.95 -1.63
N ALA A 121 3.50 -6.66 -0.66
CA ALA A 121 4.06 -7.66 0.25
C ALA A 121 3.01 -8.19 1.24
N ALA A 122 2.16 -7.31 1.78
CA ALA A 122 1.04 -7.71 2.66
C ALA A 122 -0.02 -8.52 1.91
N GLY A 123 -0.34 -8.16 0.67
CA GLY A 123 -1.24 -8.92 -0.20
C GLY A 123 -0.72 -10.32 -0.47
N ALA A 124 0.58 -10.50 -0.74
CA ALA A 124 1.21 -11.81 -0.87
C ALA A 124 1.04 -12.68 0.40
N LEU A 125 1.14 -12.09 1.60
CA LEU A 125 0.93 -12.82 2.86
C LEU A 125 -0.53 -13.28 3.04
N ASN A 126 -1.49 -12.51 2.54
CA ASN A 126 -2.91 -12.74 2.77
C ASN A 126 -3.60 -13.57 1.69
N PHE A 127 -3.10 -13.54 0.45
CA PHE A 127 -3.77 -14.15 -0.71
C PHE A 127 -3.08 -15.40 -1.24
N LEU A 128 -1.86 -15.72 -0.79
CA LEU A 128 -1.19 -16.96 -1.15
C LEU A 128 -1.56 -18.06 -0.16
N ASP A 129 -2.20 -19.13 -0.65
CA ASP A 129 -2.54 -20.30 0.18
C ASP A 129 -1.30 -20.95 0.82
N LYS A 130 -0.17 -20.92 0.11
CA LYS A 130 1.12 -21.43 0.57
C LYS A 130 2.22 -20.50 0.09
N ILE A 131 3.11 -20.14 1.01
CA ILE A 131 4.24 -19.25 0.76
C ILE A 131 5.51 -20.10 0.73
N SER A 132 6.20 -20.11 -0.41
CA SER A 132 7.51 -20.76 -0.55
C SER A 132 8.58 -20.01 0.24
N LEU A 133 9.74 -20.64 0.46
CA LEU A 133 10.86 -19.97 1.13
C LEU A 133 11.31 -18.71 0.37
N ASP A 134 11.38 -18.79 -0.97
CA ASP A 134 11.78 -17.67 -1.82
C ASP A 134 10.77 -16.53 -1.75
N GLN A 135 9.47 -16.84 -1.73
CA GLN A 135 8.42 -15.85 -1.54
C GLN A 135 8.52 -15.19 -0.16
N LYS A 136 8.76 -15.96 0.90
CA LYS A 136 8.96 -15.41 2.26
C LYS A 136 10.16 -14.47 2.31
N GLN A 137 11.29 -14.86 1.69
CA GLN A 137 12.47 -13.99 1.59
C GLN A 137 12.16 -12.70 0.81
N CYS A 138 11.45 -12.82 -0.30
CA CYS A 138 11.02 -11.68 -1.09
C CYS A 138 10.14 -10.70 -0.29
N ILE A 139 9.14 -11.21 0.44
CA ILE A 139 8.24 -10.43 1.28
C ILE A 139 9.04 -9.66 2.35
N THR A 140 9.91 -10.35 3.09
CA THR A 140 10.75 -9.71 4.12
C THR A 140 11.67 -8.64 3.54
N ARG A 141 12.33 -8.91 2.41
CA ARG A 141 13.16 -7.92 1.71
C ARG A 141 12.36 -6.73 1.22
N THR A 142 11.09 -6.94 0.86
CA THR A 142 10.20 -5.87 0.40
C THR A 142 9.82 -4.95 1.55
N PHE A 143 9.43 -5.49 2.72
CA PHE A 143 9.18 -4.68 3.91
C PHE A 143 10.43 -3.96 4.41
N GLU A 144 11.59 -4.62 4.39
CA GLU A 144 12.87 -3.98 4.71
C GLU A 144 13.12 -2.77 3.81
N LYS A 145 12.89 -2.93 2.50
CA LYS A 145 13.11 -1.88 1.51
C LYS A 145 12.14 -0.72 1.67
N SER A 146 10.84 -0.97 1.84
CA SER A 146 9.87 0.10 2.07
C SER A 146 10.11 0.81 3.41
N CYS A 147 10.53 0.08 4.45
CA CYS A 147 10.95 0.70 5.71
C CYS A 147 12.22 1.56 5.57
N ALA A 148 13.18 1.14 4.75
CA ALA A 148 14.35 1.95 4.43
C ALA A 148 13.98 3.25 3.69
N TRP A 149 12.82 3.28 3.05
CA TRP A 149 12.19 4.47 2.46
C TRP A 149 11.23 5.19 3.40
N ASP A 150 11.29 4.85 4.68
CA ASP A 150 10.49 5.43 5.75
C ASP A 150 8.98 5.34 5.49
N ASP A 151 8.52 4.20 4.96
CA ASP A 151 7.10 3.84 4.96
C ASP A 151 6.71 3.28 6.34
N PRO A 152 5.75 3.90 7.06
CA PRO A 152 5.33 3.48 8.40
C PRO A 152 4.92 2.01 8.49
N TRP A 153 4.03 1.57 7.59
CA TRP A 153 3.58 0.19 7.52
C TRP A 153 4.70 -0.76 7.12
N GLY A 154 5.58 -0.36 6.21
CA GLY A 154 6.79 -1.10 5.87
C GLY A 154 7.65 -1.40 7.09
N CYS A 155 7.85 -0.42 7.98
CA CYS A 155 8.62 -0.61 9.20
C CYS A 155 7.93 -1.49 10.23
N THR A 156 6.62 -1.29 10.47
CA THR A 156 5.85 -2.15 11.37
C THR A 156 5.87 -3.61 10.92
N MET A 157 5.67 -3.86 9.63
CA MET A 157 5.67 -5.20 9.07
C MET A 157 7.07 -5.81 9.02
N TYR A 158 8.12 -5.03 8.76
CA TYR A 158 9.50 -5.54 8.81
C TYR A 158 9.89 -5.97 10.22
N ALA A 159 9.54 -5.18 11.25
CA ALA A 159 9.76 -5.55 12.65
C ALA A 159 9.04 -6.85 13.01
N LYS A 160 7.78 -7.02 12.57
CA LYS A 160 7.03 -8.27 12.73
C LYS A 160 7.75 -9.45 12.07
N GLN A 161 8.22 -9.30 10.83
CA GLN A 161 8.95 -10.37 10.12
C GLN A 161 10.28 -10.75 10.81
N ILE A 162 10.98 -9.79 11.41
CA ILE A 162 12.20 -10.06 12.19
C ILE A 162 11.89 -11.01 13.36
N ILE A 163 10.83 -10.73 14.11
CA ILE A 163 10.45 -11.48 15.32
C ILE A 163 9.89 -12.86 14.97
N GLU A 164 9.09 -12.96 13.90
CA GLU A 164 8.57 -14.23 13.40
C GLU A 164 9.68 -15.16 12.88
N ALA A 165 10.78 -14.60 12.38
CA ALA A 165 11.94 -15.37 11.95
C ALA A 165 12.82 -15.80 13.12
N ASP A 166 12.99 -14.96 14.14
CA ASP A 166 13.86 -15.22 15.29
C ASP A 166 13.42 -14.44 16.56
N GLN A 167 13.19 -15.17 17.64
CA GLN A 167 12.78 -14.64 18.95
C GLN A 167 13.95 -14.48 19.95
N SER A 168 15.16 -14.24 19.43
CA SER A 168 16.33 -13.91 20.24
C SER A 168 16.32 -12.46 20.72
N GLU A 169 17.06 -12.18 21.79
CA GLU A 169 17.26 -10.82 22.31
C GLU A 169 17.82 -9.86 21.24
N ARG A 170 18.71 -10.38 20.37
CA ARG A 170 19.27 -9.61 19.25
C ARG A 170 18.19 -9.16 18.28
N SER A 171 17.28 -10.07 17.91
CA SER A 171 16.21 -9.80 16.96
C SER A 171 15.16 -8.86 17.55
N TYR A 172 14.83 -9.01 18.83
CA TYR A 172 13.99 -8.05 19.55
C TYR A 172 14.58 -6.63 19.56
N LYS A 173 15.87 -6.49 19.91
CA LYS A 173 16.56 -5.18 19.87
C LYS A 173 16.51 -4.57 18.47
N LYS A 174 16.75 -5.35 17.42
CA LYS A 174 16.64 -4.88 16.03
C LYS A 174 15.22 -4.43 15.70
N ALA A 175 14.20 -5.20 16.07
CA ALA A 175 12.80 -4.85 15.81
C ALA A 175 12.39 -3.56 16.53
N LEU A 176 12.79 -3.36 17.79
CA LEU A 176 12.55 -2.13 18.54
C LEU A 176 13.17 -0.89 17.87
N GLU A 177 14.37 -1.02 17.29
CA GLU A 177 15.00 0.06 16.53
C GLU A 177 14.24 0.39 15.25
N VAL A 178 13.77 -0.63 14.52
CA VAL A 178 12.96 -0.46 13.29
C VAL A 178 11.63 0.24 13.62
N LEU A 179 10.95 -0.15 14.70
CA LEU A 179 9.65 0.39 15.11
C LEU A 179 9.67 1.89 15.42
N LYS A 180 10.83 2.50 15.67
CA LYS A 180 10.96 3.97 15.84
C LYS A 180 10.46 4.75 14.61
N LYS A 181 10.47 4.11 13.43
CA LYS A 181 10.02 4.73 12.17
C LYS A 181 8.53 4.56 11.89
N SER A 182 7.83 3.68 12.61
CA SER A 182 6.40 3.40 12.42
C SER A 182 5.51 4.62 12.68
N CYS A 183 5.98 5.59 13.47
CA CYS A 183 5.20 6.78 13.84
C CYS A 183 5.58 8.05 13.05
N LYS A 184 6.22 7.90 11.89
CA LYS A 184 6.67 9.04 11.07
C LYS A 184 5.53 10.00 10.70
N ASN A 185 4.33 9.48 10.46
CA ASN A 185 3.16 10.28 10.09
C ASN A 185 2.37 10.81 11.31
N GLY A 186 2.80 10.54 12.54
CA GLY A 186 2.11 10.91 13.77
C GLY A 186 1.65 9.69 14.58
N LEU A 187 1.16 9.96 15.79
CA LEU A 187 0.74 8.91 16.74
C LEU A 187 -0.63 8.31 16.41
N GLU A 188 -1.45 9.02 15.64
CA GLU A 188 -2.78 8.58 15.22
C GLU A 188 -2.75 7.73 13.93
N ASP A 189 -1.59 7.64 13.26
CA ASP A 189 -1.41 6.76 12.11
C ASP A 189 -1.56 5.30 12.55
N GLU A 190 -2.33 4.51 11.81
CA GLU A 190 -2.61 3.11 12.15
C GLU A 190 -1.30 2.30 12.26
N ALA A 191 -0.34 2.51 11.37
CA ALA A 191 0.94 1.81 11.42
C ALA A 191 1.71 2.12 12.71
N CYS A 192 1.57 3.34 13.25
CA CYS A 192 2.14 3.71 14.54
C CYS A 192 1.46 2.94 15.66
N SER A 193 0.12 2.91 15.69
CA SER A 193 -0.64 2.19 16.72
C SER A 193 -0.22 0.72 16.78
N TYR A 194 -0.26 0.02 15.64
CA TYR A 194 0.20 -1.38 15.55
C TYR A 194 1.68 -1.55 15.92
N GLY A 195 2.53 -0.60 15.52
CA GLY A 195 3.95 -0.61 15.85
C GLY A 195 4.22 -0.44 17.34
N MET A 196 3.41 0.38 18.02
CA MET A 196 3.50 0.63 19.46
C MET A 196 3.01 -0.57 20.26
N ASP A 197 1.96 -1.25 19.81
CA ASP A 197 1.50 -2.51 20.40
C ASP A 197 2.59 -3.60 20.30
N LEU A 198 3.15 -3.79 19.09
CA LEU A 198 4.24 -4.74 18.88
C LEU A 198 5.48 -4.40 19.73
N LYS A 199 5.80 -3.10 19.86
CA LYS A 199 6.87 -2.63 20.75
C LYS A 199 6.60 -3.03 22.20
N GLN A 200 5.38 -2.85 22.69
CA GLN A 200 5.01 -3.19 24.06
C GLN A 200 5.11 -4.69 24.31
N ASP A 201 4.67 -5.52 23.36
CA ASP A 201 4.78 -6.97 23.44
C ASP A 201 6.23 -7.43 23.57
N ILE A 202 7.13 -6.86 22.75
CA ILE A 202 8.57 -7.15 22.82
C ILE A 202 9.14 -6.81 24.20
N LEU A 203 8.81 -5.61 24.72
CA LEU A 203 9.31 -5.17 26.03
C LEU A 203 8.82 -6.06 27.17
N ASN A 204 7.57 -6.52 27.10
CA ASN A 204 7.01 -7.47 28.07
C ASN A 204 7.75 -8.81 28.03
N ILE A 205 8.01 -9.35 26.83
CA ILE A 205 8.75 -10.62 26.66
C ILE A 205 10.19 -10.48 27.17
N MET A 206 10.86 -9.38 26.88
CA MET A 206 12.23 -9.13 27.30
C MET A 206 12.37 -8.87 28.80
N GLY A 207 11.39 -8.21 29.42
CA GLY A 207 11.39 -7.95 30.87
C GLY A 207 10.94 -9.13 31.73
N SER A 208 10.36 -10.16 31.12
CA SER A 208 9.94 -11.40 31.80
C SER A 208 11.04 -12.47 31.86
N LYS A 209 12.22 -12.22 31.26
CA LYS A 209 13.39 -13.11 31.23
C LYS A 209 14.47 -12.59 32.17
#